data_AF-A0A8W8N6M7-F1
#
_entry.id   AF-A0A8W8N6M7-F1
#
_cell.length_a   1.000
_cell.length_b   1.000
_cell.length_c   1.000
_cell.angle_alpha   90.00
_cell.angle_beta   90.00
_cell.angle_gamma   90.00
#
_symmetry.space_group_name_H-M   'P 1'
#
loop_
_entity.id
_entity.type
_entity.pdbx_description
1 polymer ?
#
loop_
_entity_poly.entity_id
_entity_poly.type
_entity_poly.pdbx_seq_one_letter_code
_entity_poly.pdbx_strand_id
1 'polypeptide(L)'
;RDRRVWATDLLNPDYRTLICEEKSPILKLELVKGDTDYDSMWVATTDSTIKNWSLKNIQKRLSGEYDNENIKPVYTQPNSTIKGGSSIRQYHVLNDKCHILTKDTENNVALWNVLSARLIENLGKVSFEEEIKKRFKMVHVPHWFTVDLKIGLLTIHLDESDVFSAWVSSIRDLGINPPSEWEDCKINLGQQLLRALFEHWPKSHMYENQDGMREMADPLLFSVPEHTPILINTCDDGHGRAHFHPFLCRDADKETQQKCLNEEVPSWAAEVLAHKNMSQTVTKIAFFLLQYPNSGIKTAPKDRLSASDMIQVRKVIEHVYEKVLRQGVENGHQSGESGDHEKEAQDISKLAAEKVELLCNDQVLDANMDLRTVKHFIWKQSGDLTLHYRLLNR
;
A
#
# COMPACT_ATOMS: atom_id res chain seq x y z
N ARG A 1 3.55 28.64 -18.10
CA ARG A 1 3.18 29.21 -16.77
C ARG A 1 2.03 30.21 -16.90
N ASP A 2 2.06 31.02 -17.95
CA ASP A 2 1.05 31.99 -18.40
C ASP A 2 -0.03 31.41 -19.34
N ARG A 3 0.18 30.21 -19.91
CA ARG A 3 -0.81 29.44 -20.71
C ARG A 3 -1.19 30.07 -22.06
N ARG A 4 -0.56 31.17 -22.44
CA ARG A 4 -0.87 31.92 -23.66
C ARG A 4 0.06 31.51 -24.78
N VAL A 5 -0.48 31.41 -26.00
CA VAL A 5 0.30 31.20 -27.21
C VAL A 5 0.29 32.48 -28.03
N TRP A 6 1.47 33.01 -28.33
CA TRP A 6 1.65 34.21 -29.16
C TRP A 6 2.32 33.87 -30.48
N ALA A 7 1.85 34.49 -31.57
CA ALA A 7 2.62 34.66 -32.79
C ALA A 7 3.21 36.07 -32.77
N THR A 8 4.53 36.18 -32.91
CA THR A 8 5.24 37.47 -32.91
C THR A 8 6.06 37.57 -34.18
N ASP A 9 5.96 38.70 -34.89
CA ASP A 9 6.85 39.02 -36.00
C ASP A 9 8.26 39.28 -35.46
N LEU A 10 9.26 38.60 -36.01
CA LEU A 10 10.66 38.74 -35.61
C LEU A 10 11.29 40.06 -36.08
N LEU A 11 10.77 40.65 -37.16
CA LEU A 11 11.23 41.94 -37.68
C LEU A 11 10.59 43.11 -36.94
N ASN A 12 9.37 42.92 -36.43
CA ASN A 12 8.68 43.93 -35.62
C ASN A 12 7.99 43.29 -34.40
N PRO A 13 8.68 43.22 -33.24
CA PRO A 13 8.16 42.57 -32.04
C PRO A 13 6.88 43.17 -31.45
N ASP A 14 6.57 44.43 -31.79
CA ASP A 14 5.31 45.07 -31.40
C ASP A 14 4.12 44.43 -32.14
N TYR A 15 4.37 43.80 -33.29
CA TYR A 15 3.39 43.00 -34.02
C TYR A 15 3.32 41.58 -33.46
N ARG A 16 2.55 41.45 -32.38
CA ARG A 16 2.22 40.16 -31.78
C ARG A 16 0.72 39.92 -31.73
N THR A 17 0.32 38.68 -31.96
CA THR A 17 -1.06 38.22 -31.94
C THR A 17 -1.22 37.10 -30.92
N LEU A 18 -2.15 37.24 -29.98
CA LEU A 18 -2.53 36.17 -29.07
C LEU A 18 -3.38 35.15 -29.82
N ILE A 19 -2.84 33.95 -30.08
CA ILE A 19 -3.53 32.89 -30.83
C ILE A 19 -4.64 32.28 -29.95
N CYS A 20 -4.24 31.77 -28.79
CA CYS A 20 -5.14 31.10 -27.85
C CYS A 20 -4.59 31.21 -26.41
N GLU A 21 -5.48 30.93 -25.45
CA GLU A 21 -5.12 30.75 -24.04
C GLU A 21 -5.56 29.36 -23.59
N GLU A 22 -4.60 28.53 -23.19
CA GLU A 22 -4.83 27.18 -22.71
C GLU A 22 -5.32 27.14 -21.25
N LYS A 23 -5.93 26.02 -20.87
CA LYS A 23 -6.36 25.80 -19.49
C LYS A 23 -5.19 25.46 -18.55
N SER A 24 -4.13 24.87 -19.10
CA SER A 24 -2.99 24.34 -18.37
C SER A 24 -1.67 24.87 -18.94
N PRO A 25 -0.59 24.93 -18.13
CA PRO A 25 0.73 25.33 -18.61
C PRO A 25 1.18 24.54 -19.85
N ILE A 26 1.61 25.27 -20.87
CA ILE A 26 2.12 24.72 -22.13
C ILE A 26 3.52 24.14 -21.90
N LEU A 27 3.77 22.96 -22.48
CA LEU A 27 5.05 22.26 -22.42
C LEU A 27 5.73 22.22 -23.79
N LYS A 28 4.98 21.98 -24.86
CA LYS A 28 5.51 21.88 -26.22
C LYS A 28 4.48 22.30 -27.26
N LEU A 29 4.98 22.86 -28.36
CA LEU A 29 4.21 23.27 -29.52
C LEU A 29 4.78 22.56 -30.76
N GLU A 30 3.91 22.13 -31.66
CA GLU A 30 4.30 21.50 -32.93
C GLU A 30 3.48 22.11 -34.07
N LEU A 31 4.15 22.76 -35.03
CA LEU A 31 3.50 23.41 -36.17
C LEU A 31 3.16 22.40 -37.27
N VAL A 32 1.99 22.55 -37.88
CA VAL A 32 1.53 21.71 -38.99
C VAL A 32 1.57 22.53 -40.28
N LYS A 33 2.39 22.08 -41.24
CA LYS A 33 2.49 22.70 -42.57
C LYS A 33 1.27 22.31 -43.42
N GLY A 34 0.66 23.30 -44.05
CA GLY A 34 -0.25 23.13 -45.17
C GLY A 34 0.49 23.28 -46.51
N ASP A 35 -0.27 23.48 -47.58
CA ASP A 35 0.26 23.54 -48.95
C ASP A 35 1.10 24.78 -49.26
N THR A 36 0.88 25.89 -48.54
CA THR A 36 1.55 27.18 -48.77
C THR A 36 2.20 27.78 -47.52
N ASP A 37 1.62 27.55 -46.34
CA ASP A 37 2.08 28.09 -45.06
C ASP A 37 1.70 27.13 -43.90
N TYR A 38 1.98 27.51 -42.65
CA TYR A 38 1.51 26.76 -41.48
C TYR A 38 0.00 26.95 -41.25
N ASP A 39 -0.76 25.86 -41.30
CA ASP A 39 -2.23 25.86 -41.21
C ASP A 39 -2.75 25.77 -39.78
N SER A 40 -2.04 25.03 -38.93
CA SER A 40 -2.44 24.74 -37.56
C SER A 40 -1.24 24.41 -36.67
N MET A 41 -1.49 24.28 -35.37
CA MET A 41 -0.48 23.94 -34.37
C MET A 41 -1.05 23.03 -33.31
N TRP A 42 -0.34 21.95 -32.99
CA TRP A 42 -0.61 21.11 -31.83
C TRP A 42 0.03 21.68 -30.58
N VAL A 43 -0.73 21.68 -29.49
CA VAL A 43 -0.33 22.21 -28.19
C VAL A 43 -0.39 21.10 -27.15
N ALA A 44 0.76 20.75 -26.60
CA ALA A 44 0.89 19.84 -25.46
C ALA A 44 1.03 20.67 -24.17
N THR A 45 0.23 20.31 -23.16
CA THR A 45 0.21 21.00 -21.86
C THR A 45 0.53 20.01 -20.74
N THR A 46 0.51 20.47 -19.48
CA THR A 46 0.58 19.57 -18.31
C THR A 46 -0.69 18.74 -18.10
N ASP A 47 -1.76 19.04 -18.83
CA ASP A 47 -2.97 18.20 -18.90
C ASP A 47 -2.77 17.08 -19.92
N SER A 48 -3.52 15.98 -19.77
CA SER A 48 -3.40 14.79 -20.64
C SER A 48 -4.03 15.01 -22.03
N THR A 49 -4.88 16.03 -22.17
CA THR A 49 -5.56 16.36 -23.43
C THR A 49 -4.66 17.21 -24.33
N ILE A 50 -4.54 16.83 -25.60
CA ILE A 50 -3.76 17.57 -26.62
C ILE A 50 -4.71 18.25 -27.59
N LYS A 51 -4.48 19.54 -27.87
CA LYS A 51 -5.36 20.36 -28.71
C LYS A 51 -4.65 20.88 -29.94
N ASN A 52 -5.37 20.91 -31.06
CA ASN A 52 -4.93 21.56 -32.29
C ASN A 52 -5.64 22.91 -32.45
N TRP A 53 -4.87 23.95 -32.73
CA TRP A 53 -5.37 25.31 -32.94
C TRP A 53 -5.06 25.76 -34.36
N SER A 54 -6.02 26.44 -35.00
CA SER A 54 -5.83 26.96 -36.36
C SER A 54 -4.89 28.18 -36.37
N LEU A 55 -4.17 28.40 -37.47
CA LEU A 55 -3.29 29.56 -37.69
C LEU A 55 -3.73 30.44 -38.88
N LYS A 56 -4.79 30.06 -39.59
CA LYS A 56 -5.19 30.65 -40.89
C LYS A 56 -5.54 32.14 -40.83
N ASN A 57 -5.93 32.68 -39.67
CA ASN A 57 -6.35 34.07 -39.52
C ASN A 57 -5.30 34.99 -38.88
N ILE A 58 -4.08 34.50 -38.63
CA ILE A 58 -3.05 35.27 -37.90
C ILE A 58 -2.51 36.43 -38.75
N GLN A 59 -2.30 36.21 -40.05
CA GLN A 59 -1.68 37.21 -40.95
C GLN A 59 -2.56 38.47 -41.16
N LYS A 60 -3.89 38.36 -41.07
CA LYS A 60 -4.82 39.48 -41.31
C LYS A 60 -4.80 40.56 -40.22
N ARG A 61 -4.31 40.24 -39.01
CA ARG A 61 -4.23 41.19 -37.88
C ARG A 61 -2.87 41.86 -37.70
N LEU A 62 -1.84 41.44 -38.45
CA LEU A 62 -0.53 42.10 -38.46
C LEU A 62 -0.59 43.50 -39.10
N SER A 63 -1.63 43.78 -39.90
CA SER A 63 -1.87 45.06 -40.56
C SER A 63 -2.88 45.92 -39.80
N GLY A 64 -2.43 46.59 -38.74
CA GLY A 64 -2.89 47.96 -38.44
C GLY A 64 -4.11 48.20 -37.53
N GLU A 65 -4.15 47.67 -36.31
CA GLU A 65 -5.05 48.20 -35.27
C GLU A 65 -4.31 48.45 -33.94
N TYR A 66 -4.07 49.73 -33.66
CA TYR A 66 -3.48 50.26 -32.43
C TYR A 66 -4.56 50.36 -31.35
N ASP A 67 -4.83 49.30 -30.60
CA ASP A 67 -5.48 49.44 -29.30
C ASP A 67 -5.03 48.32 -28.35
N ASN A 68 -4.10 48.70 -27.47
CA ASN A 68 -3.47 47.84 -26.47
C ASN A 68 -4.41 47.49 -25.29
N GLU A 69 -5.69 47.87 -25.33
CA GLU A 69 -6.57 47.82 -24.15
C GLU A 69 -7.45 46.56 -24.04
N ASN A 70 -7.49 45.66 -25.04
CA ASN A 70 -8.20 44.37 -24.89
C ASN A 70 -7.62 43.27 -25.80
N ILE A 71 -6.44 42.74 -25.43
CA ILE A 71 -5.84 41.61 -26.14
C ILE A 71 -6.70 40.35 -25.94
N LYS A 72 -7.52 40.05 -26.93
CA LYS A 72 -8.36 38.83 -26.97
C LYS A 72 -7.71 37.76 -27.86
N PRO A 73 -7.80 36.47 -27.48
CA PRO A 73 -7.29 35.39 -28.30
C PRO A 73 -8.05 35.33 -29.63
N VAL A 74 -7.34 35.05 -30.72
CA VAL A 74 -7.94 34.85 -32.05
C VAL A 74 -8.90 33.66 -32.04
N TYR A 75 -8.54 32.61 -31.31
CA TYR A 75 -9.34 31.39 -31.18
C TYR A 75 -9.68 31.13 -29.71
N THR A 76 -10.98 30.93 -29.44
CA THR A 76 -11.49 30.54 -28.11
C THR A 76 -11.74 29.04 -27.98
N GLN A 77 -11.76 28.31 -29.10
CA GLN A 77 -11.92 26.86 -29.13
C GLN A 77 -10.91 26.23 -30.09
N PRO A 78 -10.41 25.03 -29.77
CA PRO A 78 -9.50 24.31 -30.65
C PRO A 78 -10.24 23.78 -31.88
N ASN A 79 -9.50 23.57 -32.97
CA ASN A 79 -9.99 22.94 -34.19
C ASN A 79 -10.24 21.43 -33.99
N SER A 80 -9.29 20.75 -33.32
CA SER A 80 -9.37 19.32 -32.99
C SER A 80 -8.84 19.06 -31.59
N THR A 81 -9.30 17.98 -30.95
CA THR A 81 -8.88 17.61 -29.59
C THR A 81 -8.66 16.10 -29.50
N ILE A 82 -7.48 15.69 -29.04
CA ILE A 82 -7.15 14.33 -28.65
C ILE A 82 -7.44 14.20 -27.15
N LYS A 83 -8.40 13.34 -26.77
CA LYS A 83 -8.80 13.16 -25.38
C LYS A 83 -7.69 12.50 -24.57
N GLY A 84 -7.38 13.07 -23.42
CA GLY A 84 -6.52 12.45 -22.42
C GLY A 84 -7.33 11.65 -21.39
N GLY A 85 -6.68 10.69 -20.74
CA GLY A 85 -7.24 9.98 -19.58
C GLY A 85 -7.08 10.77 -18.28
N SER A 86 -7.79 10.36 -17.23
CA SER A 86 -7.59 10.92 -15.89
C SER A 86 -6.27 10.42 -15.29
N SER A 87 -5.67 11.25 -14.44
CA SER A 87 -4.43 10.90 -13.73
C SER A 87 -4.68 10.92 -12.24
N ILE A 88 -4.14 9.94 -11.51
CA ILE A 88 -4.20 9.90 -10.05
C ILE A 88 -3.30 11.02 -9.51
N ARG A 89 -3.85 11.85 -8.61
CA ARG A 89 -3.15 13.02 -8.03
C ARG A 89 -2.96 12.93 -6.54
N GLN A 90 -3.82 12.19 -5.86
CA GLN A 90 -3.74 11.98 -4.42
C GLN A 90 -3.95 10.50 -4.11
N TYR A 91 -3.28 10.02 -3.07
CA TYR A 91 -3.49 8.71 -2.51
C TYR A 91 -3.45 8.74 -0.99
N HIS A 92 -4.03 7.74 -0.35
CA HIS A 92 -3.93 7.49 1.07
C HIS A 92 -3.88 5.97 1.32
N VAL A 93 -2.79 5.50 1.93
CA VAL A 93 -2.64 4.10 2.32
C VAL A 93 -3.36 3.87 3.65
N LEU A 94 -4.33 2.95 3.68
CA LEU A 94 -5.06 2.62 4.90
C LEU A 94 -4.16 1.93 5.94
N ASN A 95 -4.64 1.89 7.18
CA ASN A 95 -3.90 1.37 8.33
C ASN A 95 -3.55 -0.12 8.24
N ASP A 96 -4.31 -0.89 7.45
CA ASP A 96 -4.04 -2.29 7.18
C ASP A 96 -2.84 -2.51 6.23
N LYS A 97 -2.28 -1.43 5.66
CA LYS A 97 -1.18 -1.47 4.69
C LYS A 97 -1.45 -2.47 3.56
N CYS A 98 -2.70 -2.56 3.11
CA CYS A 98 -3.10 -3.37 1.96
C CYS A 98 -3.99 -2.56 1.01
N HIS A 99 -4.82 -1.68 1.55
CA HIS A 99 -5.75 -0.89 0.79
C HIS A 99 -5.27 0.54 0.55
N ILE A 100 -5.53 1.06 -0.65
CA ILE A 100 -5.22 2.45 -1.02
C ILE A 100 -6.49 3.13 -1.52
N LEU A 101 -6.80 4.31 -0.97
CA LEU A 101 -7.75 5.23 -1.58
C LEU A 101 -7.00 6.19 -2.49
N THR A 102 -7.54 6.46 -3.68
CA THR A 102 -6.97 7.43 -4.63
C THR A 102 -7.99 8.46 -5.05
N LYS A 103 -7.52 9.65 -5.43
CA LYS A 103 -8.33 10.67 -6.11
C LYS A 103 -7.65 11.12 -7.40
N ASP A 104 -8.41 11.13 -8.50
CA ASP A 104 -7.92 11.51 -9.83
C ASP A 104 -8.17 12.99 -10.18
N THR A 105 -7.71 13.40 -11.36
CA THR A 105 -7.92 14.75 -11.93
C THR A 105 -9.39 15.12 -12.18
N GLU A 106 -10.27 14.13 -12.26
CA GLU A 106 -11.72 14.32 -12.44
C GLU A 106 -12.48 14.34 -11.10
N ASN A 107 -11.75 14.25 -9.98
CA ASN A 107 -12.25 14.12 -8.61
C ASN A 107 -12.97 12.80 -8.33
N ASN A 108 -12.76 11.77 -9.14
CA ASN A 108 -13.24 10.44 -8.83
C ASN A 108 -12.34 9.82 -7.75
N VAL A 109 -12.97 9.23 -6.75
CA VAL A 109 -12.32 8.45 -5.70
C VAL A 109 -12.47 6.97 -6.02
N ALA A 110 -11.42 6.20 -5.77
CA ALA A 110 -11.38 4.76 -6.00
C ALA A 110 -10.61 4.06 -4.89
N LEU A 111 -11.01 2.83 -4.59
CA LEU A 111 -10.37 1.94 -3.61
C LEU A 111 -9.66 0.80 -4.32
N TRP A 112 -8.40 0.57 -3.94
CA TRP A 112 -7.51 -0.41 -4.54
C TRP A 112 -7.01 -1.40 -3.50
N ASN A 113 -6.73 -2.62 -3.93
CA ASN A 113 -6.05 -3.65 -3.17
C ASN A 113 -4.62 -3.80 -3.72
N VAL A 114 -3.60 -3.57 -2.89
CA VAL A 114 -2.19 -3.65 -3.28
C VAL A 114 -1.77 -5.09 -3.50
N LEU A 115 -2.19 -6.03 -2.65
CA LEU A 115 -1.80 -7.44 -2.76
C LEU A 115 -2.27 -8.05 -4.07
N SER A 116 -3.55 -7.91 -4.41
CA SER A 116 -4.10 -8.44 -5.66
C SER A 116 -3.85 -7.55 -6.87
N ALA A 117 -3.20 -6.39 -6.71
CA ALA A 117 -2.95 -5.39 -7.75
C ALA A 117 -4.22 -5.00 -8.53
N ARG A 118 -5.35 -4.80 -7.84
CA ARG A 118 -6.66 -4.58 -8.46
C ARG A 118 -7.41 -3.40 -7.86
N LEU A 119 -8.21 -2.78 -8.72
CA LEU A 119 -9.28 -1.87 -8.30
C LEU A 119 -10.39 -2.71 -7.64
N ILE A 120 -10.81 -2.31 -6.43
CA ILE A 120 -11.94 -2.93 -5.73
C ILE A 120 -13.23 -2.21 -6.06
N GLU A 121 -13.24 -0.88 -5.92
CA GLU A 121 -14.48 -0.10 -5.95
C GLU A 121 -14.23 1.30 -6.54
N ASN A 122 -15.09 1.69 -7.47
CA ASN A 122 -15.17 3.08 -7.95
C ASN A 122 -16.21 3.82 -7.12
N LEU A 123 -15.76 4.75 -6.28
CA LEU A 123 -16.62 5.53 -5.40
C LEU A 123 -17.17 6.79 -6.06
N GLY A 124 -16.61 7.18 -7.21
CA GLY A 124 -17.04 8.36 -7.95
C GLY A 124 -16.68 9.65 -7.19
N LYS A 125 -17.49 10.70 -7.35
CA LYS A 125 -17.19 12.04 -6.82
C LYS A 125 -17.64 12.20 -5.37
N VAL A 126 -16.93 11.54 -4.46
CA VAL A 126 -17.14 11.61 -3.01
C VAL A 126 -16.05 12.43 -2.30
N SER A 127 -16.30 12.81 -1.05
CA SER A 127 -15.31 13.49 -0.22
C SER A 127 -14.18 12.53 0.17
N PHE A 128 -12.95 12.85 -0.26
CA PHE A 128 -11.78 12.00 -0.04
C PHE A 128 -11.45 11.83 1.45
N GLU A 129 -11.53 12.91 2.23
CA GLU A 129 -11.22 12.88 3.67
C GLU A 129 -12.28 12.14 4.48
N GLU A 130 -13.56 12.27 4.13
CA GLU A 130 -14.64 11.56 4.80
C GLU A 130 -14.53 10.06 4.55
N GLU A 131 -14.18 9.65 3.34
CA GLU A 131 -13.99 8.24 3.01
C GLU A 131 -12.79 7.61 3.73
N ILE A 132 -11.69 8.37 3.90
CA ILE A 132 -10.56 7.96 4.75
C ILE A 132 -11.03 7.72 6.19
N LYS A 133 -11.77 8.67 6.77
CA LYS A 133 -12.28 8.55 8.15
C LYS A 133 -13.25 7.38 8.30
N LYS A 134 -14.15 7.20 7.34
CA LYS A 134 -15.14 6.11 7.30
C LYS A 134 -14.48 4.73 7.27
N ARG A 135 -13.33 4.60 6.59
CA ARG A 135 -12.59 3.33 6.45
C ARG A 135 -11.47 3.16 7.47
N PHE A 136 -11.40 4.03 8.47
CA PHE A 136 -10.42 3.90 9.54
C PHE A 136 -10.64 2.60 10.31
N LYS A 137 -9.62 1.75 10.34
CA LYS A 137 -9.53 0.58 11.21
C LYS A 137 -8.42 0.82 12.23
N MET A 138 -8.68 0.54 13.50
CA MET A 138 -7.66 0.63 14.56
C MET A 138 -6.78 -0.62 14.54
N VAL A 139 -5.93 -0.73 13.52
CA VAL A 139 -4.97 -1.82 13.31
C VAL A 139 -3.64 -1.18 12.93
N HIS A 140 -2.53 -1.70 13.44
CA HIS A 140 -1.20 -1.23 13.04
C HIS A 140 -0.45 -2.33 12.29
N VAL A 141 -0.20 -2.11 11.00
CA VAL A 141 0.71 -2.95 10.20
C VAL A 141 1.95 -2.12 9.83
N PRO A 142 3.17 -2.68 9.98
CA PRO A 142 4.40 -2.03 9.51
C PRO A 142 4.35 -1.68 8.02
N HIS A 143 5.11 -0.65 7.63
CA HIS A 143 5.22 -0.26 6.23
C HIS A 143 6.09 -1.26 5.46
N TRP A 144 5.64 -1.67 4.27
CA TRP A 144 6.34 -2.68 3.46
C TRP A 144 6.36 -2.39 1.95
N PHE A 145 5.85 -1.22 1.55
CA PHE A 145 5.88 -0.75 0.16
C PHE A 145 5.69 0.76 0.14
N THR A 146 6.31 1.44 -0.82
CA THR A 146 6.05 2.87 -1.07
C THR A 146 5.18 3.07 -2.31
N VAL A 147 4.49 4.22 -2.38
CA VAL A 147 3.58 4.56 -3.48
C VAL A 147 4.09 5.81 -4.20
N ASP A 148 4.18 5.72 -5.52
CA ASP A 148 4.52 6.83 -6.40
C ASP A 148 3.40 7.08 -7.43
N LEU A 149 3.23 8.35 -7.82
CA LEU A 149 2.21 8.80 -8.78
C LEU A 149 2.81 9.58 -9.96
N LYS A 150 4.13 9.51 -10.22
CA LYS A 150 4.81 10.37 -11.21
C LYS A 150 4.25 10.20 -12.62
N ILE A 151 3.82 8.99 -12.97
CA ILE A 151 3.23 8.67 -14.28
C ILE A 151 1.71 8.87 -14.32
N GLY A 152 1.09 9.36 -13.25
CA GLY A 152 -0.36 9.52 -13.14
C GLY A 152 -1.13 8.22 -12.88
N LEU A 153 -0.42 7.11 -12.61
CA LEU A 153 -0.95 5.81 -12.21
C LEU A 153 -0.37 5.42 -10.85
N LEU A 154 -0.99 4.47 -10.16
CA LEU A 154 -0.42 3.88 -8.95
C LEU A 154 0.82 3.05 -9.32
N THR A 155 1.98 3.44 -8.80
CA THR A 155 3.21 2.65 -8.87
C THR A 155 3.59 2.24 -7.45
N ILE A 156 3.72 0.92 -7.23
CA ILE A 156 4.08 0.33 -5.94
C ILE A 156 5.55 -0.07 -6.01
N HIS A 157 6.36 0.41 -5.07
CA HIS A 157 7.76 0.05 -4.96
C HIS A 157 7.98 -0.86 -3.75
N LEU A 158 8.70 -1.96 -3.98
CA LEU A 158 9.12 -2.91 -2.95
C LEU A 158 10.63 -2.80 -2.78
N ASP A 159 11.09 -2.67 -1.53
CA ASP A 159 12.50 -2.49 -1.20
C ASP A 159 12.93 -3.51 -0.13
N GLU A 160 14.17 -4.01 -0.22
CA GLU A 160 14.69 -5.03 0.69
C GLU A 160 14.58 -4.63 2.17
N SER A 161 14.71 -3.33 2.46
CA SER A 161 14.73 -2.81 3.82
C SER A 161 13.43 -3.01 4.59
N ASP A 162 12.28 -3.04 3.91
CA ASP A 162 10.96 -3.04 4.56
C ASP A 162 9.93 -4.02 3.99
N VAL A 163 10.15 -4.59 2.80
CA VAL A 163 9.19 -5.47 2.10
C VAL A 163 8.74 -6.66 2.96
N PHE A 164 9.62 -7.18 3.82
CA PHE A 164 9.32 -8.31 4.69
C PHE A 164 8.92 -7.93 6.13
N SER A 165 8.64 -6.66 6.41
CA SER A 165 8.28 -6.21 7.76
C SER A 165 6.83 -6.50 8.16
N ALA A 166 5.92 -6.65 7.19
CA ALA A 166 4.49 -6.74 7.42
C ALA A 166 3.99 -8.19 7.54
N TRP A 167 3.95 -8.69 8.77
CA TRP A 167 3.30 -9.95 9.12
C TRP A 167 1.86 -9.73 9.61
N VAL A 168 0.94 -10.59 9.18
CA VAL A 168 -0.46 -10.58 9.62
C VAL A 168 -0.93 -12.00 9.96
N SER A 169 -1.82 -12.11 10.95
CA SER A 169 -2.32 -13.41 11.44
C SER A 169 -3.42 -14.00 10.56
N SER A 170 -4.10 -13.19 9.75
CA SER A 170 -5.11 -13.67 8.80
C SER A 170 -5.22 -12.73 7.60
N ILE A 171 -5.27 -13.29 6.39
CA ILE A 171 -5.49 -12.54 5.14
C ILE A 171 -6.97 -12.27 4.88
N ARG A 172 -7.87 -12.93 5.64
CA ARG A 172 -9.32 -12.75 5.53
C ARG A 172 -9.74 -11.32 5.84
N ASP A 173 -9.10 -10.71 6.83
CA ASP A 173 -9.33 -9.30 7.20
C ASP A 173 -8.91 -8.31 6.09
N LEU A 174 -8.14 -8.79 5.11
CA LEU A 174 -7.68 -8.05 3.94
C LEU A 174 -8.51 -8.34 2.67
N GLY A 175 -9.62 -9.08 2.81
CA GLY A 175 -10.55 -9.36 1.71
C GLY A 175 -10.15 -10.52 0.81
N ILE A 176 -9.21 -11.37 1.23
CA ILE A 176 -8.79 -12.57 0.51
C ILE A 176 -9.24 -13.78 1.33
N ASN A 177 -9.96 -14.72 0.72
CA ASN A 177 -10.41 -15.93 1.41
C ASN A 177 -9.36 -17.03 1.24
N PRO A 178 -8.56 -17.34 2.28
CA PRO A 178 -7.57 -18.41 2.19
C PRO A 178 -8.26 -19.78 2.23
N PRO A 179 -7.61 -20.84 1.70
CA PRO A 179 -8.01 -22.22 1.98
C PRO A 179 -8.02 -22.48 3.50
N SER A 180 -8.80 -23.46 3.97
CA SER A 180 -8.94 -23.79 5.40
C SER A 180 -7.61 -24.09 6.09
N GLU A 181 -6.63 -24.62 5.37
CA GLU A 181 -5.28 -24.94 5.87
C GLU A 181 -4.44 -23.69 6.23
N TRP A 182 -4.88 -22.51 5.81
CA TRP A 182 -4.16 -21.24 5.96
C TRP A 182 -4.83 -20.27 6.95
N GLU A 183 -5.90 -20.68 7.64
CA GLU A 183 -6.70 -19.77 8.49
C GLU A 183 -5.93 -19.23 9.70
N ASP A 184 -5.09 -20.06 10.33
CA ASP A 184 -4.28 -19.69 11.51
C ASP A 184 -2.81 -19.40 11.17
N CYS A 185 -2.46 -19.42 9.88
CA CYS A 185 -1.10 -19.20 9.41
C CYS A 185 -0.77 -17.70 9.38
N LYS A 186 0.29 -17.32 10.10
CA LYS A 186 0.89 -16.00 9.96
C LYS A 186 1.54 -15.88 8.60
N ILE A 187 1.16 -14.85 7.85
CA ILE A 187 1.66 -14.60 6.50
C ILE A 187 2.41 -13.28 6.43
N ASN A 188 3.38 -13.22 5.53
CA ASN A 188 4.11 -12.00 5.20
C ASN A 188 3.57 -11.38 3.91
N LEU A 189 3.09 -10.14 3.96
CA LEU A 189 2.41 -9.52 2.82
C LEU A 189 3.34 -9.32 1.61
N GLY A 190 4.57 -8.85 1.83
CA GLY A 190 5.54 -8.64 0.76
C GLY A 190 5.96 -9.93 0.08
N GLN A 191 6.20 -10.99 0.86
CA GLN A 191 6.46 -12.32 0.31
C GLN A 191 5.31 -12.81 -0.57
N GLN A 192 4.05 -12.70 -0.11
CA GLN A 192 2.91 -13.17 -0.90
C GLN A 192 2.74 -12.36 -2.19
N LEU A 193 2.96 -11.04 -2.15
CA LEU A 193 2.93 -10.21 -3.35
C LEU A 193 4.03 -10.60 -4.33
N LEU A 194 5.28 -10.81 -3.88
CA LEU A 194 6.38 -11.25 -4.75
C LEU A 194 6.06 -12.58 -5.43
N ARG A 195 5.53 -13.55 -4.69
CA ARG A 195 5.12 -14.84 -5.25
C ARG A 195 4.05 -14.68 -6.34
N ALA A 196 3.08 -13.80 -6.13
CA ALA A 196 2.05 -13.53 -7.13
C ALA A 196 2.59 -12.78 -8.36
N LEU A 197 3.50 -11.82 -8.18
CA LEU A 197 4.13 -11.08 -9.29
C LEU A 197 4.98 -12.00 -10.19
N PHE A 198 5.67 -12.97 -9.61
CA PHE A 198 6.50 -13.94 -10.31
C PHE A 198 5.81 -15.28 -10.56
N GLU A 199 4.47 -15.34 -10.49
CA GLU A 199 3.67 -16.57 -10.63
C GLU A 199 4.00 -17.34 -11.92
N HIS A 200 4.31 -16.66 -13.02
CA HIS A 200 4.63 -17.31 -14.30
C HIS A 200 6.12 -17.62 -14.48
N TRP A 201 6.98 -17.23 -13.55
CA TRP A 201 8.42 -17.51 -13.64
C TRP A 201 8.70 -18.95 -13.19
N PRO A 202 9.19 -19.86 -14.04
CA PRO A 202 9.30 -21.29 -13.70
C PRO A 202 10.17 -21.59 -12.48
N LYS A 203 11.17 -20.74 -12.20
CA LYS A 203 12.02 -20.88 -11.01
C LYS A 203 11.25 -20.68 -9.69
N SER A 204 10.14 -19.95 -9.70
CA SER A 204 9.31 -19.73 -8.52
C SER A 204 8.45 -20.95 -8.14
N HIS A 205 8.33 -21.95 -9.02
CA HIS A 205 7.49 -23.14 -8.80
C HIS A 205 8.19 -24.25 -8.04
N MET A 206 9.52 -24.15 -7.89
CA MET A 206 10.33 -25.12 -7.18
C MET A 206 11.10 -24.42 -6.08
N TYR A 207 11.07 -24.97 -4.87
CA TYR A 207 11.93 -24.54 -3.78
C TYR A 207 12.87 -25.64 -3.36
N GLU A 208 14.04 -25.24 -2.86
CA GLU A 208 14.97 -26.14 -2.18
C GLU A 208 14.62 -26.15 -0.69
N ASN A 209 14.35 -27.32 -0.14
CA ASN A 209 14.11 -27.49 1.29
C ASN A 209 15.43 -27.47 2.08
N GLN A 210 15.36 -27.54 3.42
CA GLN A 210 16.57 -27.49 4.27
C GLN A 210 17.53 -28.67 4.02
N ASP A 211 17.05 -29.77 3.46
CA ASP A 211 17.82 -30.96 3.10
C ASP A 211 18.34 -30.91 1.64
N GLY A 212 18.13 -29.79 0.93
CA GLY A 212 18.53 -29.60 -0.47
C GLY A 212 17.68 -30.36 -1.49
N MET A 213 16.55 -30.93 -1.08
CA MET A 213 15.60 -31.57 -2.01
C MET A 213 14.66 -30.53 -2.62
N ARG A 214 14.34 -30.70 -3.89
CA ARG A 214 13.40 -29.83 -4.61
C ARG A 214 11.97 -30.28 -4.41
N GLU A 215 11.14 -29.36 -3.96
CA GLU A 215 9.71 -29.55 -3.72
C GLU A 215 8.89 -28.51 -4.48
N MET A 216 7.62 -28.81 -4.74
CA MET A 216 6.70 -27.90 -5.43
C MET A 216 6.24 -26.77 -4.51
N ALA A 217 6.27 -25.54 -5.04
CA ALA A 217 5.70 -24.33 -4.44
C ALA A 217 4.31 -24.58 -3.86
N ASP A 218 4.06 -24.06 -2.66
CA ASP A 218 2.70 -24.07 -2.09
C ASP A 218 1.74 -23.30 -3.03
N PRO A 219 0.44 -23.62 -3.04
CA PRO A 219 -0.52 -22.86 -3.85
C PRO A 219 -0.48 -21.36 -3.54
N LEU A 220 -0.69 -20.55 -4.58
CA LEU A 220 -0.82 -19.10 -4.41
C LEU A 220 -2.15 -18.77 -3.70
N LEU A 221 -2.08 -17.85 -2.75
CA LEU A 221 -3.26 -17.34 -2.05
C LEU A 221 -4.12 -16.43 -2.94
N PHE A 222 -3.49 -15.77 -3.91
CA PHE A 222 -4.11 -14.88 -4.88
C PHE A 222 -3.19 -14.72 -6.10
N SER A 223 -3.75 -14.23 -7.21
CA SER A 223 -3.00 -13.84 -8.40
C SER A 223 -3.20 -12.36 -8.73
N VAL A 224 -2.18 -11.77 -9.33
CA VAL A 224 -2.25 -10.41 -9.89
C VAL A 224 -2.76 -10.46 -11.34
N PRO A 225 -3.27 -9.36 -11.91
CA PRO A 225 -3.61 -9.33 -13.32
C PRO A 225 -2.40 -9.64 -14.21
N GLU A 226 -2.57 -10.52 -15.18
CA GLU A 226 -1.52 -10.95 -16.12
C GLU A 226 -0.81 -9.80 -16.86
N HIS A 227 -1.51 -8.70 -17.08
CA HIS A 227 -1.00 -7.52 -17.76
C HIS A 227 -0.30 -6.52 -16.82
N THR A 228 -0.12 -6.86 -15.53
CA THR A 228 0.57 -6.02 -14.56
C THR A 228 2.03 -5.87 -14.98
N PRO A 229 2.50 -4.64 -15.26
CA PRO A 229 3.90 -4.39 -15.56
C PRO A 229 4.75 -4.50 -14.28
N ILE A 230 5.86 -5.21 -14.38
CA ILE A 230 6.86 -5.35 -13.34
C ILE A 230 8.13 -4.66 -13.83
N LEU A 231 8.72 -3.84 -12.96
CA LEU A 231 9.93 -3.08 -13.22
C LEU A 231 10.99 -3.49 -12.21
N ILE A 232 12.02 -4.19 -12.66
CA ILE A 232 13.19 -4.47 -11.84
C ILE A 232 14.17 -3.32 -12.03
N ASN A 233 14.57 -2.69 -10.93
CA ASN A 233 15.59 -1.66 -10.93
C ASN A 233 16.87 -2.23 -10.31
N THR A 234 17.90 -2.42 -11.12
CA THR A 234 19.23 -2.81 -10.65
C THR A 234 20.16 -1.61 -10.74
N CYS A 235 20.97 -1.42 -9.69
CA CYS A 235 22.07 -0.48 -9.71
C CYS A 235 23.33 -1.30 -9.95
N ASP A 236 24.04 -1.06 -11.05
CA ASP A 236 25.38 -1.64 -11.22
C ASP A 236 26.33 -0.93 -10.25
N ASP A 237 26.86 -1.69 -9.28
CA ASP A 237 27.73 -1.27 -8.18
C ASP A 237 29.02 -0.54 -8.60
N GLY A 238 29.29 -0.40 -9.91
CA GLY A 238 30.48 0.24 -10.45
C GLY A 238 30.27 1.48 -11.35
N HIS A 239 29.05 1.73 -11.84
CA HIS A 239 28.82 2.76 -12.88
C HIS A 239 27.69 3.75 -12.58
N GLY A 240 26.92 3.55 -11.50
CA GLY A 240 25.89 4.49 -11.04
C GLY A 240 24.72 4.68 -12.02
N ARG A 241 24.61 3.82 -13.05
CA ARG A 241 23.50 3.83 -13.98
C ARG A 241 22.47 2.80 -13.54
N ALA A 242 21.26 3.26 -13.23
CA ALA A 242 20.13 2.39 -12.98
C ALA A 242 19.71 1.70 -14.29
N HIS A 243 19.62 0.38 -14.26
CA HIS A 243 19.07 -0.45 -15.32
C HIS A 243 17.65 -0.84 -14.94
N PHE A 244 16.69 -0.54 -15.83
CA PHE A 244 15.30 -0.89 -15.65
C PHE A 244 14.94 -2.00 -16.61
N HIS A 245 14.51 -3.15 -16.10
CA HIS A 245 13.98 -4.25 -16.89
C HIS A 245 12.47 -4.35 -16.75
N PRO A 246 11.70 -3.85 -17.74
CA PRO A 246 10.26 -3.97 -17.78
C PRO A 246 9.81 -5.31 -18.38
N PHE A 247 8.87 -5.98 -17.73
CA PHE A 247 8.14 -7.11 -18.31
C PHE A 247 6.70 -7.16 -17.79
N LEU A 248 5.82 -7.90 -18.46
CA LEU A 248 4.47 -8.17 -17.95
C LEU A 248 4.50 -9.45 -17.12
N CYS A 249 3.69 -9.51 -16.06
CA CYS A 249 3.58 -10.70 -15.20
C CYS A 249 3.42 -12.01 -15.99
N ARG A 250 2.53 -12.04 -17.00
CA ARG A 250 2.31 -13.22 -17.86
C ARG A 250 3.48 -13.63 -18.75
N ASP A 251 4.43 -12.73 -18.98
CA ASP A 251 5.52 -12.94 -19.93
C ASP A 251 6.77 -13.55 -19.26
N ALA A 252 6.72 -13.80 -17.95
CA ALA A 252 7.85 -14.30 -17.16
C ALA A 252 8.29 -15.73 -17.54
N ASP A 253 7.45 -16.48 -18.26
CA ASP A 253 7.73 -17.83 -18.77
C ASP A 253 8.45 -17.83 -20.13
N LYS A 254 8.55 -16.68 -20.81
CA LYS A 254 9.18 -16.60 -22.14
C LYS A 254 10.69 -16.76 -22.03
N GLU A 255 11.31 -17.52 -22.94
CA GLU A 255 12.75 -17.83 -22.89
C GLU A 255 13.65 -16.56 -22.78
N THR A 256 13.33 -15.52 -23.56
CA THR A 256 14.06 -14.24 -23.51
C THR A 256 13.95 -13.60 -22.12
N GLN A 257 12.76 -13.62 -21.52
CA GLN A 257 12.53 -13.03 -20.20
C GLN A 257 13.20 -13.86 -19.12
N GLN A 258 13.11 -15.19 -19.17
CA GLN A 258 13.76 -16.06 -18.20
C GLN A 258 15.27 -15.81 -18.09
N LYS A 259 15.97 -15.58 -19.22
CA LYS A 259 17.40 -15.24 -19.20
C LYS A 259 17.66 -13.94 -18.43
N CYS A 260 16.93 -12.87 -18.75
CA CYS A 260 17.05 -11.59 -18.03
C CYS A 260 16.69 -11.73 -16.54
N LEU A 261 15.57 -12.38 -16.22
CA LEU A 261 15.13 -12.57 -14.84
C LEU A 261 16.14 -13.36 -13.99
N ASN A 262 16.84 -14.32 -14.59
CA ASN A 262 17.88 -15.07 -13.88
C ASN A 262 19.10 -14.24 -13.50
N GLU A 263 19.34 -13.13 -14.20
CA GLU A 263 20.49 -12.25 -14.02
C GLU A 263 20.14 -11.00 -13.20
N GLU A 264 18.93 -10.46 -13.38
CA GLU A 264 18.55 -9.15 -12.86
C GLU A 264 17.66 -9.19 -11.61
N VAL A 265 17.00 -10.31 -11.31
CA VAL A 265 16.19 -10.41 -10.08
C VAL A 265 17.11 -10.29 -8.86
N PRO A 266 16.87 -9.33 -7.95
CA PRO A 266 17.70 -9.15 -6.76
C PRO A 266 17.75 -10.42 -5.89
N SER A 267 18.90 -10.68 -5.26
CA SER A 267 19.10 -11.88 -4.44
C SER A 267 18.05 -12.02 -3.34
N TRP A 268 17.71 -10.94 -2.65
CA TRP A 268 16.68 -10.95 -1.60
C TRP A 268 15.31 -11.41 -2.13
N ALA A 269 14.95 -11.05 -3.36
CA ALA A 269 13.71 -11.50 -3.98
C ALA A 269 13.81 -12.95 -4.47
N ALA A 270 14.94 -13.31 -5.08
CA ALA A 270 15.20 -14.67 -5.55
C ALA A 270 15.20 -15.69 -4.41
N GLU A 271 15.79 -15.35 -3.26
CA GLU A 271 15.82 -16.18 -2.07
C GLU A 271 14.40 -16.48 -1.56
N VAL A 272 13.52 -15.49 -1.52
CA VAL A 272 12.13 -15.66 -1.08
C VAL A 272 11.32 -16.51 -2.06
N LEU A 273 11.61 -16.41 -3.36
CA LEU A 273 10.95 -17.18 -4.40
C LEU A 273 11.47 -18.63 -4.46
N ALA A 274 12.71 -18.87 -4.04
CA ALA A 274 13.37 -20.17 -4.05
C ALA A 274 13.26 -20.95 -2.73
N HIS A 275 12.83 -20.33 -1.63
CA HIS A 275 12.70 -20.98 -0.32
C HIS A 275 11.25 -20.96 0.16
N LYS A 276 10.77 -22.11 0.67
CA LYS A 276 9.40 -22.28 1.14
C LYS A 276 9.03 -21.32 2.27
N ASN A 277 9.93 -21.15 3.23
CA ASN A 277 9.67 -20.42 4.45
C ASN A 277 10.74 -19.37 4.71
N MET A 278 10.36 -18.09 4.63
CA MET A 278 11.13 -17.05 5.29
C MET A 278 11.00 -17.28 6.80
N SER A 279 12.12 -17.40 7.51
CA SER A 279 12.08 -17.50 8.96
C SER A 279 11.42 -16.25 9.52
N GLN A 280 10.32 -16.42 10.26
CA GLN A 280 9.62 -15.32 10.91
C GLN A 280 10.59 -14.60 11.83
N THR A 281 10.96 -13.36 11.48
CA THR A 281 11.65 -12.48 12.42
C THR A 281 10.64 -12.09 13.50
N VAL A 282 10.64 -12.85 14.61
CA VAL A 282 9.73 -12.59 15.73
C VAL A 282 10.14 -11.29 16.40
N THR A 283 9.50 -10.20 15.98
CA THR A 283 9.63 -8.92 16.66
C THR A 283 8.99 -9.02 18.03
N LYS A 284 9.76 -8.77 19.09
CA LYS A 284 9.28 -8.84 20.47
C LYS A 284 9.00 -7.44 21.02
N ILE A 285 7.88 -7.31 21.73
CA ILE A 285 7.54 -6.14 22.52
C ILE A 285 7.75 -6.49 23.99
N ALA A 286 8.59 -5.72 24.68
CA ALA A 286 8.67 -5.74 26.14
C ALA A 286 7.55 -4.88 26.74
N PHE A 287 6.91 -5.38 27.78
CA PHE A 287 5.82 -4.70 28.46
C PHE A 287 5.77 -5.02 29.96
N PHE A 288 5.26 -4.08 30.75
CA PHE A 288 4.92 -4.27 32.15
C PHE A 288 3.46 -4.67 32.30
N LEU A 289 3.21 -5.63 33.19
CA LEU A 289 1.86 -6.07 33.55
C LEU A 289 1.61 -5.77 35.03
N LEU A 290 0.67 -4.87 35.30
CA LEU A 290 0.40 -4.33 36.63
C LEU A 290 -1.07 -4.54 37.02
N GLN A 291 -1.35 -4.69 38.31
CA GLN A 291 -2.74 -4.65 38.79
C GLN A 291 -3.26 -3.21 38.75
N TYR A 292 -4.53 -3.02 38.37
CA TYR A 292 -5.15 -1.69 38.38
C TYR A 292 -5.26 -1.13 39.81
N PRO A 293 -4.85 0.15 40.06
CA PRO A 293 -4.65 0.69 41.42
C PRO A 293 -5.86 0.63 42.37
N ASN A 294 -7.09 0.62 41.85
CA ASN A 294 -8.31 0.67 42.66
C ASN A 294 -8.81 -0.70 43.16
N SER A 295 -8.03 -1.77 43.03
CA SER A 295 -8.51 -3.14 43.29
C SER A 295 -8.43 -3.59 44.76
N GLY A 296 -7.97 -2.76 45.70
CA GLY A 296 -7.98 -3.06 47.15
C GLY A 296 -7.12 -4.24 47.62
N ILE A 297 -6.39 -4.89 46.71
CA ILE A 297 -5.53 -6.05 46.96
C ILE A 297 -4.07 -5.58 46.97
N LYS A 298 -3.23 -6.16 47.83
CA LYS A 298 -1.79 -5.85 47.95
C LYS A 298 -1.14 -5.80 46.56
N THR A 299 -0.39 -4.73 46.27
CA THR A 299 0.35 -4.53 45.02
C THR A 299 1.14 -5.77 44.64
N ALA A 300 0.65 -6.51 43.64
CA ALA A 300 1.39 -7.60 43.01
C ALA A 300 2.73 -7.08 42.43
N PRO A 301 3.77 -7.93 42.35
CA PRO A 301 5.05 -7.54 41.78
C PRO A 301 4.90 -7.03 40.34
N LYS A 302 5.73 -6.04 39.98
CA LYS A 302 5.80 -5.52 38.61
C LYS A 302 6.43 -6.59 37.72
N ASP A 303 5.62 -7.32 36.97
CA ASP A 303 6.11 -8.31 36.02
C ASP A 303 6.49 -7.61 34.70
N ARG A 304 7.78 -7.69 34.34
CA ARG A 304 8.25 -7.30 33.00
C ARG A 304 8.24 -8.53 32.11
N LEU A 305 7.37 -8.52 31.10
CA LEU A 305 7.17 -9.61 30.15
C LEU A 305 7.65 -9.21 28.76
N SER A 306 7.86 -10.19 27.90
CA SER A 306 8.19 -9.98 26.50
C SER A 306 7.47 -11.01 25.65
N ALA A 307 6.79 -10.56 24.60
CA ALA A 307 6.02 -11.41 23.69
C ALA A 307 6.14 -10.92 22.25
N SER A 308 5.70 -11.73 21.28
CA SER A 308 5.59 -11.30 19.88
C SER A 308 4.71 -10.06 19.79
N ASP A 309 5.09 -9.13 18.93
CA ASP A 309 4.33 -7.93 18.61
C ASP A 309 2.90 -8.21 18.09
N MET A 310 2.71 -9.33 17.38
CA MET A 310 1.44 -9.84 16.89
C MET A 310 0.62 -10.63 17.91
N ILE A 311 1.10 -10.80 19.15
CA ILE A 311 0.30 -11.50 20.17
C ILE A 311 -0.97 -10.70 20.43
N GLN A 312 -2.12 -11.38 20.39
CA GLN A 312 -3.41 -10.77 20.67
C GLN A 312 -3.58 -10.49 22.16
N VAL A 313 -4.30 -9.43 22.48
CA VAL A 313 -4.67 -9.04 23.84
C VAL A 313 -5.36 -10.19 24.58
N ARG A 314 -6.21 -10.99 23.90
CA ARG A 314 -6.84 -12.18 24.49
C ARG A 314 -5.83 -13.15 25.12
N LYS A 315 -4.65 -13.34 24.52
CA LYS A 315 -3.62 -14.24 25.05
C LYS A 315 -2.95 -13.68 26.30
N VAL A 316 -2.89 -12.35 26.43
CA VAL A 316 -2.42 -11.69 27.65
C VAL A 316 -3.47 -11.78 28.76
N ILE A 317 -4.76 -11.66 28.41
CA ILE A 317 -5.89 -11.88 29.34
C ILE A 317 -5.88 -13.31 29.87
N GLU A 318 -5.73 -14.31 28.99
CA GLU A 318 -5.58 -15.73 29.37
C GLU A 318 -4.39 -15.94 30.33
N HIS A 319 -3.24 -15.32 30.04
CA HIS A 319 -2.07 -15.41 30.91
C HIS A 319 -2.33 -14.82 32.31
N VAL A 320 -3.02 -13.68 32.40
CA VAL A 320 -3.40 -13.07 33.70
C VAL A 320 -4.36 -14.00 34.44
N TYR A 321 -5.37 -14.54 33.75
CA TYR A 321 -6.36 -15.44 34.34
C TYR A 321 -5.69 -16.68 34.95
N GLU A 322 -4.78 -17.33 34.23
CA GLU A 322 -4.06 -18.49 34.74
C GLU A 322 -3.15 -18.15 35.93
N LYS A 323 -2.38 -17.06 35.83
CA LYS A 323 -1.41 -16.69 36.86
C LYS A 323 -2.07 -16.18 38.14
N VAL A 324 -3.14 -15.40 38.05
CA VAL A 324 -3.75 -14.70 39.20
C VAL A 324 -4.91 -15.48 39.81
N LEU A 325 -5.73 -16.14 39.00
CA LEU A 325 -6.96 -16.82 39.48
C LEU A 325 -6.78 -18.34 39.62
N ARG A 326 -5.98 -19.02 38.78
CA ARG A 326 -5.77 -20.48 38.89
C ARG A 326 -4.67 -20.89 39.86
N GLN A 327 -3.60 -20.10 40.02
CA GLN A 327 -2.56 -20.40 41.03
C GLN A 327 -3.07 -20.33 42.48
N GLY A 328 -4.29 -19.82 42.73
CA GLY A 328 -4.97 -19.93 44.03
C GLY A 328 -5.73 -21.25 44.26
N VAL A 329 -5.87 -22.10 43.24
CA VAL A 329 -6.78 -23.27 43.24
C VAL A 329 -6.04 -24.62 43.09
N GLU A 330 -4.76 -24.62 42.69
CA GLU A 330 -3.95 -25.84 42.51
C GLU A 330 -3.39 -26.42 43.82
N ASN A 331 -4.27 -26.71 44.78
CA ASN A 331 -4.00 -27.68 45.85
C ASN A 331 -4.96 -28.89 45.80
N GLY A 332 -5.63 -29.13 44.66
CA GLY A 332 -6.52 -30.28 44.54
C GLY A 332 -6.81 -30.70 43.10
N HIS A 333 -6.34 -31.91 42.77
CA HIS A 333 -6.79 -32.81 41.70
C HIS A 333 -6.21 -32.59 40.30
N GLN A 334 -5.11 -33.30 40.04
CA GLN A 334 -4.80 -33.86 38.72
C GLN A 334 -5.57 -35.16 38.52
N SER A 335 -6.37 -35.24 37.47
CA SER A 335 -6.66 -36.50 36.77
C SER A 335 -7.06 -36.15 35.35
N GLY A 336 -6.28 -36.67 34.39
CA GLY A 336 -6.37 -36.30 32.98
C GLY A 336 -7.54 -36.91 32.23
N GLU A 337 -7.79 -36.37 31.04
CA GLU A 337 -8.32 -37.09 29.90
C GLU A 337 -7.94 -36.31 28.63
N SER A 338 -7.25 -37.00 27.72
CA SER A 338 -6.81 -36.49 26.42
C SER A 338 -7.92 -36.71 25.40
N GLY A 339 -8.60 -35.63 24.99
CA GLY A 339 -9.64 -35.73 23.95
C GLY A 339 -10.32 -34.44 23.47
N ASP A 340 -10.25 -33.30 24.17
CA ASP A 340 -11.05 -32.11 23.79
C ASP A 340 -10.30 -30.77 24.00
N HIS A 341 -8.99 -30.75 23.73
CA HIS A 341 -8.13 -29.57 23.98
C HIS A 341 -8.59 -28.28 23.29
N GLU A 342 -9.22 -28.35 22.11
CA GLU A 342 -9.72 -27.16 21.41
C GLU A 342 -10.97 -26.56 22.08
N LYS A 343 -11.89 -27.40 22.58
CA LYS A 343 -13.07 -26.92 23.32
C LYS A 343 -12.66 -26.36 24.67
N GLU A 344 -11.76 -27.04 25.39
CA GLU A 344 -11.22 -26.55 26.65
C GLU A 344 -10.48 -25.21 26.47
N ALA A 345 -9.68 -25.05 25.41
CA ALA A 345 -8.99 -23.80 25.14
C ALA A 345 -9.95 -22.64 24.80
N GLN A 346 -11.01 -22.92 24.03
CA GLN A 346 -12.06 -21.93 23.75
C GLN A 346 -12.84 -21.55 25.01
N ASP A 347 -13.13 -22.51 25.89
CA ASP A 347 -13.82 -22.26 27.16
C ASP A 347 -12.96 -21.47 28.14
N ILE A 348 -11.64 -21.75 28.22
CA ILE A 348 -10.69 -20.95 29.00
C ILE A 348 -10.62 -19.52 28.47
N SER A 349 -10.57 -19.33 27.15
CA SER A 349 -10.51 -18.00 26.53
C SER A 349 -11.77 -17.16 26.86
N LYS A 350 -12.96 -17.77 26.78
CA LYS A 350 -14.23 -17.13 27.18
C LYS A 350 -14.24 -16.79 28.67
N LEU A 351 -13.88 -17.74 29.52
CA LEU A 351 -13.89 -17.56 30.98
C LEU A 351 -12.89 -16.51 31.44
N ALA A 352 -11.72 -16.44 30.79
CA ALA A 352 -10.71 -15.42 31.05
C ALA A 352 -11.23 -14.03 30.64
N ALA A 353 -11.86 -13.90 29.46
CA ALA A 353 -12.44 -12.65 28.99
C ALA A 353 -13.60 -12.14 29.87
N GLU A 354 -14.33 -13.04 30.53
CA GLU A 354 -15.40 -12.68 31.48
C GLU A 354 -14.88 -12.19 32.83
N LYS A 355 -13.70 -12.67 33.25
CA LYS A 355 -13.15 -12.44 34.60
C LYS A 355 -12.01 -11.44 34.65
N VAL A 356 -11.36 -11.15 33.53
CA VAL A 356 -10.19 -10.28 33.47
C VAL A 356 -10.37 -9.25 32.36
N GLU A 357 -10.10 -8.00 32.71
CA GLU A 357 -10.09 -6.89 31.75
C GLU A 357 -8.73 -6.23 31.72
N LEU A 358 -8.24 -5.94 30.52
CA LEU A 358 -6.93 -5.36 30.28
C LEU A 358 -7.07 -3.91 29.81
N LEU A 359 -6.25 -3.04 30.38
CA LEU A 359 -6.27 -1.60 30.13
C LEU A 359 -4.87 -1.09 29.78
N CYS A 360 -4.79 -0.08 28.93
CA CYS A 360 -3.59 0.71 28.69
C CYS A 360 -3.99 2.19 28.72
N ASN A 361 -3.27 3.02 29.50
CA ASN A 361 -3.62 4.44 29.69
C ASN A 361 -5.12 4.66 30.04
N ASP A 362 -5.64 3.89 30.99
CA ASP A 362 -7.05 3.90 31.43
C ASP A 362 -8.11 3.54 30.35
N GLN A 363 -7.67 3.14 29.16
CA GLN A 363 -8.55 2.66 28.10
C GLN A 363 -8.62 1.14 28.12
N VAL A 364 -9.84 0.59 28.10
CA VAL A 364 -10.09 -0.86 27.95
C VAL A 364 -9.67 -1.32 26.56
N LEU A 365 -8.92 -2.41 26.51
CA LEU A 365 -8.39 -2.98 25.27
C LEU A 365 -9.37 -4.00 24.68
N ASP A 366 -9.54 -3.97 23.36
CA ASP A 366 -10.24 -5.03 22.62
C ASP A 366 -9.37 -6.29 22.58
N ALA A 367 -9.95 -7.44 22.91
CA ALA A 367 -9.30 -8.74 22.94
C ALA A 367 -8.71 -9.16 21.59
N ASN A 368 -9.25 -8.64 20.48
CA ASN A 368 -8.81 -8.93 19.12
C ASN A 368 -7.61 -8.06 18.67
N MET A 369 -7.27 -6.99 19.39
CA MET A 369 -6.09 -6.17 19.07
C MET A 369 -4.80 -6.93 19.36
N ASP A 370 -3.75 -6.63 18.60
CA ASP A 370 -2.38 -7.10 18.88
C ASP A 370 -1.56 -6.05 19.65
N LEU A 371 -0.47 -6.47 20.29
CA LEU A 371 0.36 -5.57 21.12
C LEU A 371 0.98 -4.43 20.31
N ARG A 372 1.32 -4.63 19.04
CA ARG A 372 1.81 -3.53 18.19
C ARG A 372 0.75 -2.46 17.94
N THR A 373 -0.52 -2.84 17.77
CA THR A 373 -1.64 -1.90 17.63
C THR A 373 -1.85 -1.12 18.92
N VAL A 374 -1.85 -1.81 20.07
CA VAL A 374 -1.96 -1.15 21.38
C VAL A 374 -0.81 -0.17 21.59
N LYS A 375 0.43 -0.58 21.29
CA LYS A 375 1.62 0.26 21.41
C LYS A 375 1.53 1.51 20.51
N HIS A 376 1.05 1.35 19.27
CA HIS A 376 0.97 2.43 18.29
C HIS A 376 -0.15 3.44 18.59
N PHE A 377 -1.38 2.97 18.89
CA PHE A 377 -2.56 3.83 19.01
C PHE A 377 -2.89 4.29 20.43
N ILE A 378 -2.57 3.49 21.45
CA ILE A 378 -3.03 3.71 22.83
C ILE A 378 -1.87 4.14 23.72
N TRP A 379 -0.76 3.40 23.72
CA TRP A 379 0.39 3.69 24.57
C TRP A 379 1.02 5.06 24.25
N LYS A 380 1.37 5.30 22.98
CA LYS A 380 1.90 6.58 22.44
C LYS A 380 3.07 7.21 23.21
N GLN A 381 3.72 6.46 24.10
CA GLN A 381 4.84 6.91 24.93
C GLN A 381 6.12 6.18 24.53
N SER A 382 7.27 6.81 24.79
CA SER A 382 8.57 6.16 24.67
C SER A 382 8.79 5.16 25.80
N GLY A 383 9.34 3.99 25.49
CA GLY A 383 9.67 2.95 26.47
C GLY A 383 8.80 1.71 26.35
N ASP A 384 8.91 0.84 27.36
CA ASP A 384 8.18 -0.43 27.42
C ASP A 384 6.68 -0.15 27.65
N LEU A 385 5.84 -0.89 26.92
CA LEU A 385 4.38 -0.80 27.02
C LEU A 385 3.94 -1.13 28.46
N THR A 386 3.01 -0.37 29.03
CA THR A 386 2.46 -0.71 30.36
C THR A 386 0.98 -1.08 30.24
N LEU A 387 0.65 -2.29 30.69
CA LEU A 387 -0.69 -2.85 30.70
C LEU A 387 -1.14 -3.03 32.15
N HIS A 388 -2.38 -2.65 32.42
CA HIS A 388 -3.02 -2.86 33.71
C HIS A 388 -4.12 -3.90 33.58
N TYR A 389 -4.19 -4.87 34.48
CA TYR A 389 -5.31 -5.79 34.55
C TYR A 389 -6.21 -5.48 35.75
N ARG A 390 -7.51 -5.69 35.60
CA ARG A 390 -8.48 -5.71 36.71
C ARG A 390 -9.31 -6.99 36.67
N LEU A 391 -9.64 -7.48 37.87
CA LEU A 391 -10.52 -8.64 38.01
C LEU A 391 -11.97 -8.15 38.02
N LEU A 392 -12.81 -8.82 37.25
CA LEU A 392 -14.24 -8.58 37.21
C LEU A 392 -14.91 -9.51 38.22
N ASN A 393 -15.44 -8.92 39.29
CA ASN A 393 -16.37 -9.61 40.20
C ASN A 393 -17.76 -9.52 39.58
N ARG A 394 -18.13 -10.48 38.73
CA ARG A 394 -19.51 -10.66 38.27
C ARG A 394 -20.05 -12.00 38.75
#